data_AF-A0A354XHQ8-F1
#
_entry.id   AF-A0A354XHQ8-F1
#
_cell.length_a   1.000
_cell.length_b   1.000
_cell.length_c   1.000
_cell.angle_alpha   90.00
_cell.angle_beta   90.00
_cell.angle_gamma   90.00
#
_symmetry.space_group_name_H-M   'P 1'
#
loop_
_entity.id
_entity.type
_entity.pdbx_description
1 polymer ?
#
loop_
_entity_poly.entity_id
_entity_poly.type
_entity_poly.pdbx_seq_one_letter_code
_entity_poly.pdbx_strand_id
1 'polypeptide(L)'
;HLLITRYNPARVTSGDMLTLDDIREILAIDLLGLIPESEAVLRASNQGVPVTHDASSDAGQAYTDTVSRLLGEEMPLRFHEMQRKSLLSRMFGGSRR
;
A
#
# COMPACT_ATOMS: atom_id res chain seq x y z
N HIS A 1 -7.70 -11.37 12.16
CA HIS A 1 -6.82 -10.75 11.16
C HIS A 1 -7.48 -9.49 10.59
N LEU A 2 -6.74 -8.40 10.53
CA LEU A 2 -7.14 -7.10 9.99
C LEU A 2 -6.49 -6.90 8.62
N LEU A 3 -7.28 -6.49 7.62
CA LEU A 3 -6.80 -6.07 6.30
C LEU A 3 -7.22 -4.63 6.07
N ILE A 4 -6.25 -3.71 6.05
CA ILE A 4 -6.54 -2.29 5.78
C ILE A 4 -6.53 -2.09 4.27
N THR A 5 -7.59 -1.50 3.72
CA THR A 5 -7.70 -1.27 2.27
C THR A 5 -7.80 0.21 1.95
N ARG A 6 -7.35 0.59 0.76
CA ARG A 6 -7.33 1.99 0.29
C ARG A 6 -6.53 2.91 1.20
N TYR A 7 -5.44 2.39 1.78
CA TYR A 7 -4.56 3.19 2.61
C TYR A 7 -3.82 4.21 1.75
N ASN A 8 -3.71 5.44 2.23
CA ASN A 8 -3.07 6.52 1.49
C ASN A 8 -2.12 7.30 2.42
N PRO A 9 -0.81 7.04 2.38
CA PRO A 9 0.16 7.67 3.28
C PRO A 9 0.17 9.20 3.22
N ALA A 10 -0.19 9.79 2.06
CA ALA A 10 -0.30 11.24 1.91
C ALA A 10 -1.45 11.80 2.74
N ARG A 11 -2.60 11.13 2.72
CA ARG A 11 -3.79 11.51 3.51
C ARG A 11 -3.59 11.27 5.00
N VAL A 12 -2.78 10.29 5.37
CA VAL A 12 -2.37 10.11 6.78
C VAL A 12 -1.48 11.27 7.22
N THR A 13 -0.52 11.68 6.37
CA THR A 13 0.37 12.80 6.67
C THR A 13 -0.38 14.14 6.75
N SER A 14 -1.45 14.34 5.97
CA SER A 14 -2.28 15.55 6.05
C SER A 14 -3.29 15.55 7.21
N GLY A 15 -3.50 14.41 7.89
CA GLY A 15 -4.50 14.25 8.94
C GLY A 15 -5.91 13.91 8.43
N ASP A 16 -6.08 13.68 7.12
CA ASP A 16 -7.37 13.31 6.50
C ASP A 16 -7.68 11.81 6.57
N MET A 17 -6.78 11.03 7.17
CA MET A 17 -6.88 9.58 7.36
C MET A 17 -6.17 9.17 8.65
N LEU A 18 -6.71 8.19 9.37
CA LEU A 18 -6.10 7.64 10.59
C LEU A 18 -4.74 6.99 10.30
N THR A 19 -3.82 7.08 11.25
CA THR A 19 -2.54 6.36 11.15
C THR A 19 -2.76 4.86 11.32
N LEU A 20 -1.76 4.07 10.88
CA LEU A 20 -1.79 2.62 11.08
C LEU A 20 -1.88 2.23 12.57
N ASP A 21 -1.19 2.97 13.43
CA ASP A 21 -1.14 2.70 14.86
C ASP A 21 -2.47 3.03 15.54
N ASP A 22 -3.13 4.14 15.17
CA ASP A 22 -4.47 4.47 15.67
C ASP A 22 -5.48 3.35 15.34
N ILE A 23 -5.45 2.84 14.10
CA ILE A 23 -6.35 1.76 13.66
C ILE A 23 -6.11 0.49 14.49
N ARG A 24 -4.83 0.16 14.76
CA ARG A 24 -4.47 -1.02 15.57
C ARG A 24 -4.90 -0.87 17.02
N GLU A 25 -4.74 0.31 17.60
CA GLU A 25 -5.16 0.60 18.98
C GLU A 25 -6.69 0.48 19.13
N ILE A 26 -7.46 1.07 18.20
CA ILE A 26 -8.92 1.06 18.25
C ILE A 26 -9.48 -0.35 18.10
N LEU A 27 -8.95 -1.12 17.14
CA LEU A 27 -9.55 -2.41 16.78
C LEU A 27 -8.99 -3.58 17.59
N ALA A 28 -7.75 -3.49 18.08
CA ALA A 28 -7.05 -4.56 18.81
C ALA A 28 -7.05 -5.92 18.05
N ILE A 29 -6.85 -5.89 16.73
CA ILE A 29 -6.77 -7.08 15.86
C ILE A 29 -5.43 -7.10 15.14
N ASP A 30 -4.80 -8.29 15.05
CA ASP A 30 -3.55 -8.48 14.32
C ASP A 30 -3.67 -8.08 12.85
N LEU A 31 -2.78 -7.18 12.40
CA LEU A 31 -2.68 -6.74 11.02
C LEU A 31 -2.09 -7.85 10.14
N LEU A 32 -2.88 -8.31 9.17
CA LEU A 32 -2.46 -9.27 8.16
C LEU A 32 -1.93 -8.58 6.88
N GLY A 33 -2.48 -7.41 6.53
CA GLY A 33 -2.08 -6.72 5.32
C GLY A 33 -2.59 -5.28 5.24
N LEU A 34 -1.98 -4.54 4.31
CA LEU A 34 -2.32 -3.16 3.98
C LEU A 34 -2.28 -3.01 2.47
N ILE A 35 -3.43 -2.68 1.87
CA ILE A 35 -3.58 -2.49 0.43
C ILE A 35 -3.65 -0.98 0.16
N PRO A 36 -2.70 -0.41 -0.59
CA PRO A 36 -2.73 1.01 -0.90
C PRO A 36 -3.92 1.35 -1.81
N GLU A 37 -4.37 2.60 -1.76
CA GLU A 37 -5.26 3.13 -2.79
C GLU A 37 -4.58 3.03 -4.16
N SER A 38 -5.27 2.45 -5.16
CA SER A 38 -4.66 2.13 -6.44
C SER A 38 -5.68 2.11 -7.58
N GLU A 39 -5.38 2.86 -8.64
CA GLU A 39 -6.12 2.84 -9.91
C GLU A 39 -6.09 1.47 -10.59
N ALA A 40 -5.08 0.63 -10.30
CA ALA A 40 -4.99 -0.72 -10.85
C ALA A 40 -6.17 -1.59 -10.40
N VAL A 41 -6.68 -1.38 -9.18
CA VAL A 41 -7.86 -2.09 -8.66
C VAL A 41 -9.11 -1.77 -9.49
N LEU A 42 -9.33 -0.49 -9.81
CA LEU A 42 -10.46 -0.06 -10.64
C LEU A 42 -10.36 -0.64 -12.06
N ARG A 43 -9.17 -0.58 -12.67
CA ARG A 43 -8.95 -1.17 -14.01
C ARG A 43 -9.19 -2.68 -14.03
N ALA A 44 -8.67 -3.41 -13.05
CA ALA A 44 -8.84 -4.85 -12.94
C ALA A 44 -10.32 -5.24 -12.77
N SER A 45 -11.04 -4.50 -11.91
CA SER A 45 -12.50 -4.66 -11.74
C SER A 45 -13.27 -4.47 -13.05
N ASN A 46 -12.98 -3.39 -13.79
CA ASN A 46 -13.64 -3.12 -15.08
C ASN A 46 -13.35 -4.19 -16.14
N GLN A 47 -12.24 -4.91 -16.02
CA GLN A 47 -11.84 -6.00 -16.92
C GLN A 47 -12.33 -7.39 -16.44
N GLY A 48 -12.94 -7.47 -15.25
CA GLY A 48 -13.35 -8.75 -14.66
C GLY A 48 -12.19 -9.67 -14.28
N VAL A 49 -11.01 -9.10 -14.01
CA VAL A 49 -9.81 -9.86 -13.62
C VAL A 49 -9.33 -9.43 -12.22
N PRO A 50 -8.75 -10.33 -11.41
CA PRO A 50 -8.18 -9.96 -10.12
C PRO A 50 -6.96 -9.04 -10.29
N VAL A 51 -6.84 -8.01 -9.42
CA VAL A 51 -5.67 -7.10 -9.41
C VAL A 51 -4.36 -7.82 -9.09
N THR A 52 -4.42 -8.97 -8.41
CA THR A 52 -3.26 -9.84 -8.12
C THR A 52 -2.58 -10.38 -9.37
N HIS A 53 -3.25 -10.37 -10.54
CA HIS A 53 -2.63 -10.74 -11.81
C HIS A 53 -1.67 -9.66 -12.34
N ASP A 54 -1.80 -8.40 -11.88
CA ASP A 54 -0.85 -7.34 -12.16
C ASP A 54 0.23 -7.30 -11.07
N ALA A 55 1.26 -8.13 -11.25
CA ALA A 55 2.40 -8.24 -10.36
C ALA A 55 3.24 -6.94 -10.29
N SER A 56 3.06 -6.01 -11.23
CA SER A 56 3.75 -4.72 -11.21
C SER A 56 3.02 -3.67 -10.37
N SER A 57 1.73 -3.84 -10.14
CA SER A 57 0.94 -2.91 -9.34
C SER A 57 1.24 -3.02 -7.84
N ASP A 58 1.28 -1.87 -7.15
CA ASP A 58 1.45 -1.84 -5.68
C ASP A 58 0.34 -2.62 -4.96
N ALA A 59 -0.90 -2.54 -5.45
CA ALA A 59 -2.02 -3.30 -4.89
C ALA A 59 -1.86 -4.81 -5.09
N GLY A 60 -1.48 -5.27 -6.29
CA GLY A 60 -1.21 -6.68 -6.56
C GLY A 60 -0.09 -7.23 -5.68
N GLN A 61 1.01 -6.48 -5.58
CA GLN A 61 2.13 -6.77 -4.69
C GLN A 61 1.72 -6.85 -3.21
N ALA A 62 0.91 -5.91 -2.72
CA ALA A 62 0.41 -5.90 -1.35
C ALA A 62 -0.52 -7.08 -1.04
N TYR A 63 -1.37 -7.48 -1.98
CA TYR A 63 -2.19 -8.68 -1.84
C TYR A 63 -1.32 -9.94 -1.79
N THR A 64 -0.28 -10.04 -2.63
CA THR A 64 0.67 -11.17 -2.58
C THR A 64 1.34 -11.27 -1.22
N ASP A 65 1.83 -10.15 -0.65
CA ASP A 65 2.42 -10.16 0.70
C ASP A 65 1.39 -10.59 1.76
N THR A 66 0.14 -10.17 1.61
CA THR A 66 -0.96 -10.52 2.52
C THR A 66 -1.23 -12.02 2.48
N VAL A 67 -1.21 -12.63 1.30
CA VAL A 67 -1.34 -14.09 1.14
C VAL A 67 -0.13 -14.82 1.75
N SER A 68 1.10 -14.35 1.52
CA SER A 68 2.30 -14.90 2.16
C SER A 68 2.19 -14.87 3.69
N ARG A 69 1.78 -13.75 4.30
CA ARG A 69 1.55 -13.66 5.76
C ARG A 69 0.44 -14.60 6.23
N LEU A 70 -0.62 -14.76 5.45
CA LEU A 70 -1.71 -15.68 5.77
C LEU A 70 -1.23 -17.15 5.77
N LEU A 71 -0.24 -17.47 4.95
CA LEU A 71 0.43 -18.77 4.90
C LEU A 71 1.52 -18.95 5.97
N GLY A 72 1.76 -17.93 6.80
CA GLY A 72 2.71 -17.98 7.91
C GLY A 72 4.10 -17.42 7.60
N GLU A 73 4.30 -16.79 6.44
CA GLU A 73 5.58 -16.16 6.08
C GLU A 73 5.72 -14.77 6.70
N GLU A 74 6.93 -14.42 7.15
CA GLU A 74 7.24 -13.05 7.58
C GLU A 74 7.55 -12.16 6.37
N MET A 75 6.68 -11.18 6.12
CA MET A 75 6.83 -10.24 5.00
C MET A 75 6.86 -8.79 5.49
N PRO A 76 7.76 -7.93 4.96
CA PRO A 76 7.78 -6.51 5.31
C PRO A 76 6.49 -5.82 4.87
N LEU A 77 5.92 -4.95 5.72
CA LEU A 77 4.72 -4.20 5.37
C LEU A 77 5.09 -3.08 4.40
N ARG A 78 4.79 -3.25 3.11
CA ARG A 78 5.08 -2.22 2.08
C ARG A 78 3.95 -1.18 2.01
N PHE A 79 4.24 -0.05 1.37
CA PHE A 79 3.26 1.00 1.00
C PHE A 79 2.57 1.75 2.16
N HIS A 80 3.04 1.59 3.41
CA HIS A 80 2.50 2.29 4.57
C HIS A 80 3.14 3.68 4.81
N GLU A 81 4.25 3.97 4.13
CA GLU A 81 4.95 5.26 4.21
C GLU A 81 5.00 5.95 2.85
N MET A 82 5.05 7.28 2.87
CA MET A 82 5.28 8.06 1.66
C MET A 82 6.74 7.87 1.20
N GLN A 83 6.94 7.44 -0.05
CA GLN A 83 8.28 7.42 -0.64
C GLN A 83 8.81 8.85 -0.75
N ARG A 84 9.72 9.23 0.15
CA ARG A 84 10.42 10.51 0.07
C ARG A 84 11.27 10.48 -1.20
N LYS A 85 11.00 11.38 -2.15
CA LYS A 85 11.88 11.60 -3.30
C LYS A 85 13.29 11.85 -2.76
N SER A 86 14.23 10.98 -3.11
CA SER A 86 15.63 11.08 -2.68
C SER A 86 16.18 12.47 -3.01
N LEU A 87 16.98 13.03 -2.11
CA LEU A 87 17.63 14.34 -2.31
C LEU A 87 18.45 14.37 -3.61
N LEU A 88 19.00 13.22 -4.03
CA LEU A 88 19.67 13.05 -5.32
C LEU A 88 18.71 13.25 -6.51
N SER A 89 17.46 12.79 -6.42
CA SER A 89 16.46 13.02 -7.47
C SER A 89 16.11 14.49 -7.63
N ARG A 90 16.18 15.28 -6.54
CA ARG A 90 16.00 16.73 -6.58
C ARG A 90 17.20 17.46 -7.19
N MET A 91 18.41 16.94 -7.03
CA MET A 91 19.64 17.54 -7.57
C MET A 91 19.90 17.16 -9.04
N PHE A 92 19.51 15.97 -9.48
CA PHE A 92 19.76 15.47 -10.84
C PHE A 92 18.54 15.56 -11.79
N GLY A 93 17.36 15.94 -11.28
CA GLY A 93 16.13 16.06 -12.09
C GLY A 93 15.97 17.38 -12.86
N GLY A 94 16.93 18.30 -12.79
CA GLY A 94 16.87 19.64 -13.39
C GLY A 94 17.27 19.76 -14.87
N SER A 95 17.53 18.66 -15.57
CA SER A 95 17.91 18.69 -16.99
C SER A 95 17.07 17.72 -17.81
N ARG A 96 15.85 18.15 -18.14
CA ARG A 96 15.15 17.81 -19.39
C ARG A 96 14.02 18.82 -19.58
N ARG A 97 14.20 19.67 -20.60
CA ARG A 97 13.14 20.41 -21.28
C ARG A 97 12.12 19.44 -21.86
#